data_AF-A0A1I3P2K5-F1
#
_entry.id   AF-A0A1I3P2K5-F1
#
_cell.length_a   1.000
_cell.length_b   1.000
_cell.length_c   1.000
_cell.angle_alpha   90.00
_cell.angle_beta   90.00
_cell.angle_gamma   90.00
#
_symmetry.space_group_name_H-M   'P 1'
#
loop_
_entity.id
_entity.type
_entity.pdbx_description
1 polymer ?
#
loop_
_entity_poly.entity_id
_entity_poly.type
_entity_poly.pdbx_seq_one_letter_code
_entity_poly.pdbx_strand_id
1 'polypeptide(L)'
;MLRWIEQERFNTGMDTEAIATPQATGPRAADPLLPLSNPLAPPPESVTVFRAGSAGSAAEGHAWRSEVSERSSDSLWRPLVEHRLDVRLTGEEPEAALSEILIRWDEHLTGVASAGDWDTAAVVARPSREPAGSAELLRHGFAPVRVLAVRPADRLAAAGPPAEPGVRLRAAEPADLDTAVELYTELQRYDAQFGLVTLRENAGELLRADLAAQLDRTEPTVWLAELYGRPLGFLRLQYPPETDWVAPFVAAERVGYLSSLQVSEAARSSGVGTALAAHAHQLYDEAGIDAVLLHHTLASPRSTPFWYGHGYRPLWTYWYRRPAVYSRNAARS
;
A
#
# COMPACT_ATOMS: atom_id res chain seq x y z
N MET A 1 -53.18 7.40 -35.43
CA MET A 1 -54.14 6.27 -35.49
C MET A 1 -53.33 5.02 -35.15
N LEU A 2 -53.11 4.73 -33.85
CA LEU A 2 -53.98 3.92 -32.95
C LEU A 2 -53.80 2.42 -33.27
N ARG A 3 -53.46 1.46 -32.38
CA ARG A 3 -53.61 1.21 -30.92
C ARG A 3 -52.46 0.27 -30.47
N TRP A 4 -51.88 0.20 -29.26
CA TRP A 4 -52.35 -0.10 -27.88
C TRP A 4 -53.18 -1.38 -27.67
N ILE A 5 -52.64 -2.30 -26.83
CA ILE A 5 -53.21 -3.18 -25.76
C ILE A 5 -52.03 -4.10 -25.28
N GLU A 6 -51.38 -3.84 -24.14
CA GLU A 6 -51.58 -4.39 -22.76
C GLU A 6 -51.32 -5.91 -22.63
N GLN A 7 -50.29 -6.39 -21.90
CA GLN A 7 -50.01 -6.45 -20.43
C GLN A 7 -50.35 -7.83 -19.84
N GLU A 8 -49.34 -8.49 -19.24
CA GLU A 8 -49.41 -9.22 -17.94
C GLU A 8 -47.98 -9.73 -17.61
N ARG A 9 -47.20 -9.00 -16.80
CA ARG A 9 -47.07 -9.12 -15.33
C ARG A 9 -46.63 -10.50 -14.83
N PHE A 10 -45.32 -10.68 -14.69
CA PHE A 10 -44.76 -11.35 -13.52
C PHE A 10 -43.81 -10.39 -12.79
N ASN A 11 -44.35 -9.87 -11.70
CA ASN A 11 -43.72 -9.00 -10.74
C ASN A 11 -43.04 -9.87 -9.68
N THR A 12 -41.72 -9.99 -9.72
CA THR A 12 -40.90 -10.24 -8.54
C THR A 12 -39.88 -9.11 -8.51
N GLY A 13 -40.23 -8.06 -7.76
CA GLY A 13 -39.38 -6.89 -7.57
C GLY A 13 -38.03 -7.30 -7.00
N MET A 14 -36.98 -7.18 -7.82
CA MET A 14 -35.65 -6.93 -7.29
C MET A 14 -35.65 -5.49 -6.82
N ASP A 15 -35.57 -5.34 -5.51
CA ASP A 15 -35.44 -4.08 -4.81
C ASP A 15 -34.11 -3.43 -5.21
N THR A 16 -34.14 -2.63 -6.26
CA THR A 16 -32.99 -1.86 -6.75
C THR A 16 -32.58 -0.78 -5.73
N GLU A 17 -33.43 -0.51 -4.73
CA GLU A 17 -33.15 0.32 -3.55
C GLU A 17 -32.29 -0.36 -2.48
N ALA A 18 -32.18 -1.70 -2.46
CA ALA A 18 -31.33 -2.40 -1.49
C ALA A 18 -29.82 -2.16 -1.74
N ILE A 19 -29.45 -1.77 -2.96
CA ILE A 19 -28.08 -1.36 -3.31
C ILE A 19 -27.84 0.14 -3.02
N ALA A 20 -28.91 0.92 -2.81
CA ALA A 20 -28.85 2.37 -2.59
C ALA A 20 -28.83 2.78 -1.11
N THR A 21 -29.01 1.85 -0.17
CA THR A 21 -28.96 2.13 1.27
C THR A 21 -27.70 1.50 1.88
N PRO A 22 -26.65 2.28 2.21
CA PRO A 22 -25.47 1.77 2.88
C PRO A 22 -25.80 1.50 4.35
N GLN A 23 -26.42 0.35 4.61
CA GLN A 23 -26.51 -0.24 5.95
C GLN A 23 -25.80 -1.60 6.00
N ALA A 24 -24.73 -1.74 5.20
CA ALA A 24 -23.65 -2.67 5.48
C ALA A 24 -22.58 -1.88 6.26
N THR A 25 -22.15 -2.41 7.40
CA THR A 25 -21.07 -1.88 8.25
C THR A 25 -19.91 -1.36 7.41
N GLY A 26 -19.84 -0.05 7.20
CA GLY A 26 -18.82 0.58 6.37
C GLY A 26 -17.42 0.39 6.95
N PRO A 27 -16.35 0.69 6.19
CA PRO A 27 -14.96 0.43 6.59
C PRO A 27 -14.63 0.96 8.00
N ARG A 28 -15.20 2.11 8.41
CA ARG A 28 -14.99 2.66 9.76
C ARG A 28 -15.51 1.81 10.92
N ALA A 29 -16.48 0.92 10.67
CA ALA A 29 -16.92 -0.05 11.66
C ALA A 29 -15.82 -1.09 11.97
N ALA A 30 -14.98 -1.43 10.99
CA ALA A 30 -13.84 -2.32 11.19
C ALA A 30 -12.65 -1.59 11.82
N ASP A 31 -12.46 -0.31 11.50
CA ASP A 31 -11.39 0.51 12.08
C ASP A 31 -11.72 2.02 12.01
N PRO A 32 -11.74 2.76 13.15
CA PRO A 32 -12.10 4.17 13.14
C PRO A 32 -11.13 5.07 12.37
N LEU A 33 -9.89 4.61 12.11
CA LEU A 33 -8.88 5.31 11.30
C LEU A 33 -9.07 5.13 9.80
N LEU A 34 -10.01 4.29 9.35
CA LEU A 34 -10.32 4.21 7.93
C LEU A 34 -11.09 5.47 7.49
N PRO A 35 -10.84 5.95 6.27
CA PRO A 35 -11.56 7.09 5.71
C PRO A 35 -13.04 6.76 5.49
N LEU A 36 -13.88 7.81 5.44
CA LEU A 36 -15.30 7.68 5.10
C LEU A 36 -15.50 7.35 3.61
N SER A 37 -14.71 8.00 2.76
CA SER A 37 -14.68 7.74 1.33
C SER A 37 -13.66 6.65 1.03
N ASN A 38 -13.92 5.84 0.02
CA ASN A 38 -12.95 4.83 -0.40
C ASN A 38 -11.77 5.48 -1.14
N PRO A 39 -10.54 5.44 -0.60
CA PRO A 39 -9.35 6.02 -1.24
C PRO A 39 -8.89 5.22 -2.47
N LEU A 40 -9.39 3.98 -2.60
CA LEU A 40 -9.13 3.08 -3.71
C LEU A 40 -10.20 3.18 -4.79
N ALA A 41 -11.16 4.10 -4.65
CA ALA A 41 -12.16 4.34 -5.67
C ALA A 41 -11.45 4.63 -7.00
N PRO A 42 -11.86 3.96 -8.09
CA PRO A 42 -11.23 4.16 -9.36
C PRO A 42 -11.46 5.59 -9.86
N PRO A 43 -10.56 6.13 -10.70
CA PRO A 43 -10.78 7.35 -11.43
C PRO A 43 -12.03 7.18 -12.31
N PRO A 44 -12.72 8.27 -12.63
CA PRO A 44 -13.98 8.22 -13.37
C PRO A 44 -13.86 7.61 -14.77
N GLU A 45 -12.65 7.51 -15.33
CA GLU A 45 -12.40 6.99 -16.67
C GLU A 45 -12.02 5.49 -16.64
N SER A 46 -12.65 4.71 -17.53
CA SER A 46 -12.26 3.32 -17.86
C SER A 46 -12.42 2.27 -16.75
N VAL A 47 -13.54 2.32 -16.01
CA VAL A 47 -13.86 1.33 -14.98
C VAL A 47 -14.70 0.19 -15.55
N THR A 48 -14.29 -1.06 -15.31
CA THR A 48 -15.14 -2.23 -15.54
C THR A 48 -15.80 -2.63 -14.23
N VAL A 49 -17.13 -2.75 -14.22
CA VAL A 49 -17.90 -3.08 -13.02
C VAL A 49 -18.40 -4.51 -13.08
N PHE A 50 -18.14 -5.27 -12.02
CA PHE A 50 -18.64 -6.63 -11.81
C PHE A 50 -19.63 -6.64 -10.66
N ARG A 51 -20.72 -7.38 -10.80
CA ARG A 51 -21.73 -7.58 -9.74
C ARG A 51 -22.08 -9.05 -9.62
N ALA A 52 -22.17 -9.52 -8.38
CA ALA A 52 -22.49 -10.89 -8.03
C ALA A 52 -23.43 -10.90 -6.83
N GLY A 53 -24.34 -11.86 -6.77
CA GLY A 53 -25.28 -12.03 -5.67
C GLY A 53 -25.46 -13.50 -5.36
N SER A 54 -25.48 -13.86 -4.07
CA SER A 54 -25.66 -15.23 -3.60
C SER A 54 -26.36 -15.24 -2.24
N ALA A 55 -27.50 -15.93 -2.13
CA ALA A 55 -28.16 -16.23 -0.86
C ALA A 55 -28.32 -15.05 0.13
N GLY A 56 -28.67 -13.85 -0.36
CA GLY A 56 -28.84 -12.66 0.49
C GLY A 56 -27.55 -11.84 0.71
N SER A 57 -26.43 -12.30 0.18
CA SER A 57 -25.18 -11.55 0.07
C SER A 57 -25.00 -10.99 -1.34
N ALA A 58 -24.28 -9.88 -1.45
CA ALA A 58 -23.91 -9.28 -2.73
C ALA A 58 -22.50 -8.72 -2.69
N ALA A 59 -21.85 -8.74 -3.84
CA ALA A 59 -20.55 -8.13 -4.05
C ALA A 59 -20.60 -7.21 -5.28
N GLU A 60 -19.84 -6.12 -5.21
CA GLU A 60 -19.59 -5.21 -6.33
C GLU A 60 -18.08 -4.99 -6.45
N GLY A 61 -17.55 -5.15 -7.67
CA GLY A 61 -16.14 -5.04 -7.98
C GLY A 61 -15.93 -3.94 -9.02
N HIS A 62 -15.02 -3.00 -8.75
CA HIS A 62 -14.65 -1.94 -9.69
C HIS A 62 -13.20 -2.14 -10.13
N ALA A 63 -13.02 -2.58 -11.37
CA ALA A 63 -11.71 -2.84 -11.93
C ALA A 63 -11.19 -1.66 -12.75
N TRP A 64 -9.91 -1.36 -12.60
CA TRP A 64 -9.21 -0.29 -13.30
C TRP A 64 -7.72 -0.62 -13.44
N ARG A 65 -7.04 0.13 -14.29
CA ARG A 65 -5.62 -0.06 -14.60
C ARG A 65 -4.81 1.15 -14.13
N SER A 66 -3.74 0.89 -13.40
CA SER A 66 -2.75 1.89 -12.98
C SER A 66 -1.43 1.55 -13.65
N GLU A 67 -0.83 2.53 -14.34
CA GLU A 67 0.46 2.38 -14.99
C GLU A 67 1.43 3.44 -14.45
N VAL A 68 2.70 3.06 -14.33
CA VAL A 68 3.79 3.95 -14.00
C VAL A 68 4.89 3.84 -15.04
N SER A 69 5.45 4.98 -15.45
CA SER A 69 6.60 5.00 -16.35
C SER A 69 7.81 4.34 -15.69
N GLU A 70 8.59 3.58 -16.47
CA GLU A 70 9.90 3.05 -16.07
C GLU A 70 10.89 4.14 -15.62
N ARG A 71 10.65 5.40 -16.01
CA ARG A 71 11.47 6.56 -15.62
C ARG A 71 11.00 7.24 -14.34
N SER A 72 9.91 6.77 -13.74
CA SER A 72 9.42 7.30 -12.46
C SER A 72 10.11 6.59 -11.30
N SER A 73 10.40 7.33 -10.22
CA SER A 73 10.86 6.77 -8.94
C SER A 73 9.89 5.73 -8.38
N ASP A 74 8.59 5.90 -8.62
CA ASP A 74 7.55 4.96 -8.19
C ASP A 74 7.72 3.58 -8.81
N SER A 75 8.28 3.49 -10.03
CA SER A 75 8.53 2.20 -10.68
C SER A 75 9.38 1.30 -9.79
N LEU A 76 10.34 1.85 -9.03
CA LEU A 76 11.27 1.10 -8.19
C LEU A 76 10.58 0.28 -7.08
N TRP A 77 9.33 0.59 -6.74
CA TRP A 77 8.63 0.04 -5.58
C TRP A 77 7.37 -0.77 -5.93
N ARG A 78 7.05 -0.91 -7.22
CA ARG A 78 5.88 -1.67 -7.71
C ARG A 78 6.09 -2.19 -9.14
N PRO A 79 5.30 -3.17 -9.61
CA PRO A 79 5.20 -3.49 -11.04
C PRO A 79 4.81 -2.26 -11.86
N LEU A 80 5.20 -2.22 -13.13
CA LEU A 80 4.88 -1.09 -14.03
C LEU A 80 3.38 -0.96 -14.27
N VAL A 81 2.67 -2.09 -14.25
CA VAL A 81 1.23 -2.13 -14.44
C VAL A 81 0.57 -2.88 -13.28
N GLU A 82 -0.37 -2.22 -12.62
CA GLU A 82 -1.27 -2.88 -11.68
C GLU A 82 -2.70 -2.84 -12.24
N HIS A 83 -3.28 -4.02 -12.40
CA HIS A 83 -4.72 -4.18 -12.56
C HIS A 83 -5.33 -4.23 -11.18
N ARG A 84 -6.12 -3.23 -10.83
CA ARG A 84 -6.67 -3.06 -9.48
C ARG A 84 -8.15 -3.41 -9.48
N LEU A 85 -8.60 -4.05 -8.41
CA LEU A 85 -10.01 -4.30 -8.15
C LEU A 85 -10.36 -3.77 -6.76
N ASP A 86 -11.22 -2.77 -6.72
CA ASP A 86 -11.92 -2.37 -5.49
C ASP A 86 -13.13 -3.28 -5.28
N VAL A 87 -13.30 -3.81 -4.07
CA VAL A 87 -14.35 -4.79 -3.77
C VAL A 87 -15.19 -4.32 -2.60
N ARG A 88 -16.51 -4.26 -2.82
CA ARG A 88 -17.52 -3.98 -1.80
C ARG A 88 -18.32 -5.24 -1.54
N LEU A 89 -18.40 -5.64 -0.28
CA LEU A 89 -19.09 -6.86 0.15
C LEU A 89 -20.25 -6.48 1.08
N THR A 90 -21.37 -7.20 0.94
CA THR A 90 -22.58 -7.05 1.76
C THR A 90 -23.21 -8.41 2.02
N GLY A 91 -23.93 -8.56 3.13
CA GLY A 91 -24.53 -9.82 3.58
C GLY A 91 -23.66 -10.59 4.57
N GLU A 92 -24.23 -11.67 5.12
CA GLU A 92 -23.61 -12.47 6.19
C GLU A 92 -22.54 -13.43 5.68
N GLU A 93 -22.65 -13.90 4.44
CA GLU A 93 -21.74 -14.84 3.79
C GLU A 93 -21.34 -14.35 2.39
N PRO A 94 -20.49 -13.30 2.28
CA PRO A 94 -20.16 -12.68 1.01
C PRO A 94 -19.15 -13.46 0.16
N GLU A 95 -18.60 -14.58 0.65
CA GLU A 95 -17.52 -15.34 0.03
C GLU A 95 -17.90 -15.86 -1.36
N ALA A 96 -19.11 -16.39 -1.53
CA ALA A 96 -19.57 -16.90 -2.82
C ALA A 96 -19.70 -15.79 -3.87
N ALA A 97 -20.22 -14.63 -3.47
CA ALA A 97 -20.34 -13.47 -4.35
C ALA A 97 -18.95 -12.88 -4.70
N LEU A 98 -18.02 -12.85 -3.75
CA LEU A 98 -16.63 -12.47 -4.01
C LEU A 98 -15.95 -13.43 -4.99
N SER A 99 -16.12 -14.73 -4.79
CA SER A 99 -15.59 -15.78 -5.67
C SER A 99 -16.01 -15.54 -7.12
N GLU A 100 -17.30 -15.28 -7.33
CA GLU A 100 -17.85 -15.01 -8.66
C GLU A 100 -17.25 -13.74 -9.31
N ILE A 101 -17.03 -12.67 -8.54
CA ILE A 101 -16.34 -11.47 -9.05
C ILE A 101 -14.91 -11.78 -9.43
N LEU A 102 -14.17 -12.52 -8.61
CA LEU A 102 -12.77 -12.85 -8.87
C LEU A 102 -12.64 -13.72 -10.12
N ILE A 103 -13.55 -14.66 -10.37
CA ILE A 103 -13.60 -15.46 -11.61
C ILE A 103 -13.81 -14.56 -12.82
N ARG A 104 -14.84 -13.70 -12.79
CA ARG A 104 -15.13 -12.80 -13.93
C ARG A 104 -14.02 -11.78 -14.17
N TRP A 105 -13.38 -11.32 -13.10
CA TRP A 105 -12.23 -10.43 -13.21
C TRP A 105 -11.01 -11.16 -13.79
N ASP A 106 -10.77 -12.41 -13.39
CA ASP A 106 -9.72 -13.25 -13.98
C ASP A 106 -9.91 -13.41 -15.50
N GLU A 107 -11.12 -13.75 -15.94
CA GLU A 107 -11.48 -13.81 -17.36
C GLU A 107 -11.19 -12.49 -18.07
N HIS A 108 -11.58 -11.36 -17.47
CA HIS A 108 -11.27 -10.04 -18.00
C HIS A 108 -9.76 -9.80 -18.12
N LEU A 109 -8.97 -10.14 -17.09
CA LEU A 109 -7.52 -9.99 -17.09
C LEU A 109 -6.87 -10.78 -18.23
N THR A 110 -7.35 -11.99 -18.55
CA THR A 110 -6.82 -12.76 -19.69
C THR A 110 -7.03 -12.09 -21.04
N GLY A 111 -7.99 -11.16 -21.15
CA GLY A 111 -8.25 -10.37 -22.36
C GLY A 111 -7.46 -9.06 -22.44
N VAL A 112 -6.91 -8.56 -21.32
CA VAL A 112 -6.29 -7.22 -21.25
C VAL A 112 -4.83 -7.21 -20.78
N ALA A 113 -4.31 -8.33 -20.28
CA ALA A 113 -2.94 -8.44 -19.77
C ALA A 113 -2.18 -9.59 -20.45
N SER A 114 -0.88 -9.37 -20.65
CA SER A 114 0.03 -10.39 -21.20
C SER A 114 0.30 -11.49 -20.18
N ALA A 115 0.09 -12.75 -20.57
CA ALA A 115 0.37 -13.89 -19.71
C ALA A 115 1.88 -14.00 -19.42
N GLY A 116 2.24 -14.18 -18.16
CA GLY A 116 3.61 -14.38 -17.72
C GLY A 116 4.43 -13.10 -17.52
N ASP A 117 3.86 -11.92 -17.79
CA ASP A 117 4.58 -10.65 -17.64
C ASP A 117 4.76 -10.27 -16.17
N TRP A 118 6.00 -10.42 -15.67
CA TRP A 118 6.33 -10.17 -14.27
C TRP A 118 6.19 -8.71 -13.86
N ASP A 119 6.22 -7.75 -14.79
CA ASP A 119 6.00 -6.33 -14.48
C ASP A 119 4.52 -5.94 -14.52
N THR A 120 3.63 -6.94 -14.52
CA THR A 120 2.20 -6.79 -14.25
C THR A 120 1.79 -7.46 -12.95
N ALA A 121 0.80 -6.91 -12.25
CA ALA A 121 0.14 -7.60 -11.13
C ALA A 121 -1.36 -7.32 -11.10
N ALA A 122 -2.13 -8.28 -10.59
CA ALA A 122 -3.49 -8.07 -10.13
C ALA A 122 -3.45 -7.73 -8.63
N VAL A 123 -4.16 -6.67 -8.22
CA VAL A 123 -4.08 -6.13 -6.85
C VAL A 123 -5.47 -5.87 -6.29
N VAL A 124 -5.74 -6.43 -5.11
CA VAL A 124 -6.92 -6.13 -4.30
C VAL A 124 -6.45 -5.55 -2.97
N ALA A 125 -6.83 -4.33 -2.65
CA ALA A 125 -6.54 -3.75 -1.34
C ALA A 125 -7.77 -3.88 -0.44
N ARG A 126 -7.55 -4.31 0.80
CA ARG A 126 -8.60 -4.59 1.79
C ARG A 126 -8.25 -3.90 3.11
N PRO A 127 -9.23 -3.37 3.85
CA PRO A 127 -9.01 -2.99 5.24
C PRO A 127 -8.40 -4.15 6.02
N SER A 128 -7.27 -3.93 6.71
CA SER A 128 -6.54 -5.02 7.35
C SER A 128 -7.31 -5.72 8.47
N ARG A 129 -8.32 -5.04 9.04
CA ARG A 129 -9.20 -5.56 10.11
C ARG A 129 -10.51 -6.16 9.59
N GLU A 130 -10.69 -6.26 8.27
CA GLU A 130 -11.86 -6.89 7.65
C GLU A 130 -11.48 -8.29 7.13
N PRO A 131 -11.72 -9.37 7.91
CA PRO A 131 -11.29 -10.71 7.53
C PRO A 131 -12.13 -11.31 6.39
N ALA A 132 -13.36 -10.83 6.19
CA ALA A 132 -14.30 -11.35 5.20
C ALA A 132 -13.67 -11.38 3.80
N GLY A 133 -13.77 -12.54 3.14
CA GLY A 133 -13.22 -12.76 1.80
C GLY A 133 -11.72 -13.08 1.72
N SER A 134 -10.96 -13.04 2.83
CA SER A 134 -9.50 -13.30 2.80
C SER A 134 -9.15 -14.71 2.32
N ALA A 135 -9.91 -15.71 2.78
CA ALA A 135 -9.74 -17.09 2.33
C ALA A 135 -10.06 -17.24 0.83
N GLU A 136 -10.99 -16.45 0.31
CA GLU A 136 -11.35 -16.48 -1.10
C GLU A 136 -10.25 -15.87 -1.97
N LEU A 137 -9.65 -14.75 -1.55
CA LEU A 137 -8.48 -14.18 -2.22
C LEU A 137 -7.33 -15.22 -2.34
N LEU A 138 -7.07 -15.99 -1.28
CA LEU A 138 -6.08 -17.08 -1.32
C LEU A 138 -6.44 -18.18 -2.34
N ARG A 139 -7.71 -18.60 -2.40
CA ARG A 139 -8.17 -19.60 -3.39
C ARG A 139 -8.01 -19.14 -4.83
N HIS A 140 -8.08 -17.83 -5.08
CA HIS A 140 -7.87 -17.20 -6.38
C HIS A 140 -6.41 -16.81 -6.65
N GLY A 141 -5.48 -17.27 -5.81
CA GLY A 141 -4.03 -17.11 -6.02
C GLY A 141 -3.45 -15.77 -5.58
N PHE A 142 -4.20 -14.98 -4.81
CA PHE A 142 -3.66 -13.76 -4.20
C PHE A 142 -2.96 -14.07 -2.89
N ALA A 143 -1.80 -13.44 -2.67
CA ALA A 143 -1.10 -13.45 -1.40
C ALA A 143 -1.11 -12.05 -0.78
N PRO A 144 -1.17 -11.92 0.56
CA PRO A 144 -0.99 -10.63 1.21
C PRO A 144 0.49 -10.26 1.16
N VAL A 145 0.85 -9.21 0.42
CA VAL A 145 2.26 -8.89 0.14
C VAL A 145 2.68 -7.58 0.78
N ARG A 146 1.86 -6.53 0.66
CA ARG A 146 2.21 -5.17 1.09
C ARG A 146 1.19 -4.65 2.09
N VAL A 147 1.66 -3.96 3.11
CA VAL A 147 0.82 -3.31 4.12
C VAL A 147 1.07 -1.81 4.07
N LEU A 148 -0.01 -1.03 4.10
CA LEU A 148 0.02 0.36 4.53
C LEU A 148 -0.29 0.39 6.01
N ALA A 149 0.73 0.64 6.81
CA ALA A 149 0.65 0.68 8.26
C ALA A 149 0.44 2.12 8.73
N VAL A 150 -0.24 2.27 9.87
CA VAL A 150 -0.54 3.56 10.49
C VAL A 150 -0.03 3.59 11.92
N ARG A 151 0.54 4.74 12.30
CA ARG A 151 0.82 5.14 13.67
C ARG A 151 0.12 6.49 13.92
N PRO A 152 -0.94 6.55 14.74
CA PRO A 152 -1.48 7.81 15.24
C PRO A 152 -0.41 8.61 16.00
N ALA A 153 -0.52 9.93 15.98
CA ALA A 153 0.35 10.79 16.78
C ALA A 153 0.22 10.45 18.28
N ASP A 154 1.35 10.49 18.98
CA ASP A 154 1.41 10.27 20.42
C ASP A 154 2.11 11.45 21.09
N ARG A 155 1.39 12.58 21.13
CA ARG A 155 1.90 13.88 21.60
C ARG A 155 2.09 13.94 23.12
N LEU A 156 1.71 12.89 23.84
CA LEU A 156 1.81 12.81 25.30
C LEU A 156 3.05 12.04 25.77
N ALA A 157 3.86 11.49 24.85
CA ALA A 157 5.15 10.91 25.18
C ALA A 157 6.14 12.00 25.64
N ALA A 158 6.47 12.01 26.94
CA ALA A 158 7.41 12.96 27.53
C ALA A 158 8.87 12.54 27.35
N ALA A 159 9.74 13.54 27.14
CA ALA A 159 11.17 13.49 26.82
C ALA A 159 11.51 12.72 25.52
N GLY A 160 12.37 13.32 24.69
CA GLY A 160 12.84 12.71 23.43
C GLY A 160 13.46 11.33 23.65
N PRO A 161 13.63 10.54 22.58
CA PRO A 161 14.09 9.16 22.72
C PRO A 161 15.38 9.05 23.53
N PRO A 162 15.54 8.00 24.36
CA PRO A 162 16.79 7.77 25.05
C PRO A 162 17.92 7.69 24.02
N ALA A 163 19.03 8.36 24.31
CA ALA A 163 20.18 8.34 23.40
C ALA A 163 20.71 6.91 23.27
N GLU A 164 20.74 6.39 22.05
CA GLU A 164 21.38 5.11 21.75
C GLU A 164 22.91 5.30 21.74
N PRO A 165 23.67 4.61 22.61
CA PRO A 165 25.11 4.81 22.71
C PRO A 165 25.84 4.63 21.37
N GLY A 166 26.64 5.61 21.00
CA GLY A 166 27.45 5.58 19.77
C GLY A 166 26.67 5.91 18.49
N VAL A 167 25.36 6.16 18.57
CA VAL A 167 24.53 6.62 17.46
C VAL A 167 24.42 8.15 17.49
N ARG A 168 24.80 8.79 16.39
CA ARG A 168 24.57 10.22 16.16
C ARG A 168 23.66 10.40 14.96
N LEU A 169 22.55 11.11 15.16
CA LEU A 169 21.63 11.46 14.08
C LEU A 169 21.94 12.86 13.57
N ARG A 170 21.92 13.04 12.26
CA ARG A 170 22.05 14.35 11.61
C ARG A 170 21.29 14.39 10.30
N ALA A 171 20.92 15.61 9.89
CA ALA A 171 20.45 15.83 8.53
C ALA A 171 21.54 15.42 7.53
N ALA A 172 21.13 14.82 6.42
CA ALA A 172 22.01 14.55 5.31
C ALA A 172 22.29 15.85 4.55
N GLU A 173 23.53 16.01 4.11
CA GLU A 173 24.00 17.14 3.31
C GLU A 173 24.18 16.70 1.84
N PRO A 174 24.26 17.63 0.87
CA PRO A 174 24.53 17.27 -0.53
C PRO A 174 25.78 16.39 -0.73
N ALA A 175 26.78 16.52 0.14
CA ALA A 175 27.99 15.70 0.13
C ALA A 175 27.74 14.21 0.49
N ASP A 176 26.62 13.89 1.13
CA ASP A 176 26.25 12.54 1.52
C ASP A 176 25.52 11.76 0.41
N LEU A 177 25.31 12.36 -0.77
CA LEU A 177 24.50 11.77 -1.83
C LEU A 177 24.92 10.33 -2.18
N ASP A 178 26.22 10.07 -2.32
CA ASP A 178 26.70 8.73 -2.67
C ASP A 178 26.43 7.71 -1.55
N THR A 179 26.61 8.10 -0.28
CA THR A 179 26.27 7.26 0.87
C THR A 179 24.78 6.98 0.95
N ALA A 180 23.94 8.00 0.75
CA ALA A 180 22.49 7.84 0.76
C ALA A 180 22.02 6.92 -0.37
N VAL A 181 22.57 7.07 -1.58
CA VAL A 181 22.28 6.18 -2.73
C VAL A 181 22.69 4.74 -2.44
N GLU A 182 23.86 4.52 -1.82
CA GLU A 182 24.33 3.18 -1.47
C GLU A 182 23.38 2.49 -0.48
N LEU A 183 23.04 3.17 0.62
CA LEU A 183 22.09 2.66 1.63
C LEU A 183 20.71 2.41 1.00
N TYR A 184 20.21 3.33 0.18
CA TYR A 184 18.90 3.17 -0.43
C TYR A 184 18.87 2.02 -1.46
N THR A 185 19.98 1.80 -2.16
CA THR A 185 20.15 0.64 -3.04
C THR A 185 20.20 -0.67 -2.23
N GLU A 186 20.84 -0.69 -1.06
CA GLU A 186 20.83 -1.86 -0.17
C GLU A 186 19.40 -2.22 0.26
N LEU A 187 18.58 -1.22 0.61
CA LEU A 187 17.17 -1.41 0.92
C LEU A 187 16.41 -2.05 -0.26
N GLN A 188 16.58 -1.52 -1.47
CA GLN A 188 15.91 -2.04 -2.65
C GLN A 188 16.27 -3.51 -2.92
N ARG A 189 17.56 -3.87 -2.81
CA ARG A 189 18.02 -5.26 -2.97
C ARG A 189 17.47 -6.19 -1.90
N TYR A 190 17.29 -5.69 -0.68
CA TYR A 190 16.65 -6.45 0.38
C TYR A 190 15.17 -6.71 0.09
N ASP A 191 14.42 -5.66 -0.28
CA ASP A 191 12.98 -5.78 -0.53
C ASP A 191 12.63 -6.58 -1.79
N ALA A 192 13.52 -6.61 -2.80
CA ALA A 192 13.36 -7.43 -4.01
C ALA A 192 13.19 -8.93 -3.72
N GLN A 193 13.68 -9.42 -2.57
CA GLN A 193 13.59 -10.82 -2.17
C GLN A 193 12.16 -11.28 -1.86
N PHE A 194 11.22 -10.33 -1.65
CA PHE A 194 9.84 -10.63 -1.24
C PHE A 194 8.82 -10.48 -2.38
N GLY A 195 9.27 -10.30 -3.62
CA GLY A 195 8.42 -10.40 -4.82
C GLY A 195 7.64 -9.14 -5.23
N LEU A 196 7.69 -8.05 -4.44
CA LEU A 196 7.06 -6.78 -4.81
C LEU A 196 7.96 -5.88 -5.66
N VAL A 197 9.23 -5.78 -5.29
CA VAL A 197 10.21 -4.88 -5.93
C VAL A 197 10.87 -5.58 -7.11
N THR A 198 10.80 -4.98 -8.30
CA THR A 198 11.62 -5.38 -9.46
C THR A 198 12.91 -4.55 -9.46
N LEU A 199 14.06 -5.21 -9.43
CA LEU A 199 15.35 -4.53 -9.64
C LEU A 199 15.47 -4.13 -11.11
N ARG A 200 15.71 -2.84 -11.35
CA ARG A 200 15.81 -2.27 -12.70
C ARG A 200 17.20 -1.72 -12.95
N GLU A 201 17.64 -1.77 -14.20
CA GLU A 201 18.96 -1.30 -14.61
C GLU A 201 19.15 0.20 -14.32
N ASN A 202 18.09 0.99 -14.48
CA ASN A 202 18.08 2.43 -14.22
C ASN A 202 17.84 2.80 -12.74
N ALA A 203 17.76 1.84 -11.82
CA ALA A 203 17.42 2.13 -10.41
C ALA A 203 18.41 3.09 -9.74
N GLY A 204 19.72 2.90 -9.97
CA GLY A 204 20.74 3.78 -9.38
C GLY A 204 20.67 5.23 -9.89
N GLU A 205 20.28 5.43 -11.15
CA GLU A 205 20.07 6.77 -11.72
C GLU A 205 18.86 7.45 -11.09
N LEU A 206 17.74 6.74 -11.02
CA LEU A 206 16.49 7.26 -10.46
C LEU A 206 16.61 7.56 -8.96
N LEU A 207 17.26 6.69 -8.18
CA LEU A 207 17.52 6.92 -6.75
C LEU A 207 18.43 8.13 -6.54
N ARG A 208 19.48 8.28 -7.34
CA ARG A 208 20.38 9.43 -7.24
C ARG A 208 19.67 10.74 -7.60
N ALA A 209 18.86 10.75 -8.65
CA ALA A 209 18.10 11.93 -9.05
C ALA A 209 17.08 12.35 -7.98
N ASP A 210 16.31 11.40 -7.42
CA ASP A 210 15.38 11.67 -6.31
C ASP A 210 16.14 12.20 -5.08
N LEU A 211 17.18 11.51 -4.62
CA LEU A 211 17.92 11.92 -3.43
C LEU A 211 18.62 13.28 -3.61
N ALA A 212 19.19 13.57 -4.78
CA ALA A 212 19.79 14.87 -5.04
C ALA A 212 18.77 16.01 -4.90
N ALA A 213 17.54 15.82 -5.41
CA ALA A 213 16.47 16.80 -5.26
C ALA A 213 16.01 16.95 -3.79
N GLN A 214 16.05 15.88 -3.00
CA GLN A 214 15.70 15.93 -1.58
C GLN A 214 16.77 16.62 -0.73
N LEU A 215 18.05 16.40 -1.03
CA LEU A 215 19.19 17.01 -0.32
C LEU A 215 19.37 18.50 -0.59
N ASP A 216 18.80 19.01 -1.69
CA ASP A 216 18.81 20.45 -2.04
C ASP A 216 17.74 21.27 -1.30
N ARG A 217 16.87 20.61 -0.51
CA ARG A 217 15.78 21.27 0.21
C ARG A 217 16.30 22.05 1.42
N THR A 218 15.65 23.18 1.69
CA THR A 218 15.95 24.00 2.88
C THR A 218 15.57 23.30 4.18
N GLU A 219 14.45 22.58 4.19
CA GLU A 219 14.02 21.77 5.32
C GLU A 219 14.43 20.30 5.10
N PRO A 220 15.19 19.70 6.03
CA PRO A 220 15.76 18.37 5.84
C PRO A 220 14.70 17.27 5.90
N THR A 221 14.56 16.53 4.80
CA THR A 221 13.71 15.33 4.70
C THR A 221 14.50 14.03 4.73
N VAL A 222 15.83 14.11 4.65
CA VAL A 222 16.76 12.98 4.66
C VAL A 222 17.68 13.08 5.87
N TRP A 223 17.78 11.99 6.61
CA TRP A 223 18.59 11.89 7.83
C TRP A 223 19.51 10.68 7.76
N LEU A 224 20.70 10.84 8.33
CA LEU A 224 21.68 9.77 8.50
C LEU A 224 21.88 9.46 9.97
N ALA A 225 22.06 8.18 10.26
CA ALA A 225 22.55 7.69 11.53
C ALA A 225 24.01 7.26 11.39
N GLU A 226 24.89 7.97 12.10
CA GLU A 226 26.29 7.63 12.24
C GLU A 226 26.47 6.70 13.44
N LEU A 227 26.97 5.48 13.20
CA LEU A 227 27.38 4.57 14.26
C LEU A 227 28.90 4.58 14.36
N TYR A 228 29.43 5.10 15.48
CA TYR A 228 30.87 5.32 15.68
C TYR A 228 31.53 6.12 14.53
N GLY A 229 30.84 7.16 14.06
CA GLY A 229 31.32 8.06 13.00
C GLY A 229 31.16 7.55 11.57
N ARG A 230 30.51 6.39 11.36
CA ARG A 230 30.20 5.88 10.01
C ARG A 230 28.69 5.97 9.73
N PRO A 231 28.25 6.60 8.63
CA PRO A 231 26.84 6.69 8.27
C PRO A 231 26.31 5.32 7.82
N LEU A 232 25.64 4.62 8.73
CA LEU A 232 25.18 3.24 8.53
C LEU A 232 23.66 3.11 8.64
N GLY A 233 22.95 4.21 8.86
CA GLY A 233 21.50 4.25 8.77
C GLY A 233 21.02 5.44 7.95
N PHE A 234 19.90 5.25 7.28
CA PHE A 234 19.25 6.20 6.39
C PHE A 234 17.76 6.28 6.71
N LEU A 235 17.23 7.49 6.70
CA LEU A 235 15.81 7.78 6.90
C LEU A 235 15.35 8.85 5.91
N ARG A 236 14.22 8.60 5.25
CA ARG A 236 13.54 9.57 4.38
C ARG A 236 12.11 9.79 4.87
N LEU A 237 11.75 11.06 5.03
CA LEU A 237 10.45 11.52 5.52
C LEU A 237 9.74 12.33 4.44
N GLN A 238 8.42 12.34 4.48
CA GLN A 238 7.58 13.23 3.67
C GLN A 238 6.56 13.91 4.57
N TYR A 239 6.31 15.18 4.29
CA TYR A 239 5.35 16.03 5.00
C TYR A 239 4.31 16.59 4.01
N PRO A 240 3.12 17.02 4.48
CA PRO A 240 2.18 17.74 3.63
C PRO A 240 2.85 18.98 2.99
N PRO A 241 2.57 19.29 1.70
CA PRO A 241 1.60 18.64 0.82
C PRO A 241 2.15 17.43 0.03
N GLU A 242 3.42 17.02 0.21
CA GLU A 242 4.01 15.89 -0.52
C GLU A 242 3.27 14.57 -0.23
N THR A 243 2.56 14.47 0.89
CA THR A 243 1.80 13.31 1.33
C THR A 243 0.36 13.26 0.82
N ASP A 244 -0.08 14.20 -0.02
CA ASP A 244 -1.46 14.27 -0.53
C ASP A 244 -1.89 12.98 -1.27
N TRP A 245 -0.95 12.24 -1.85
CA TRP A 245 -1.21 10.97 -2.52
C TRP A 245 -1.60 9.83 -1.56
N VAL A 246 -1.18 9.90 -0.29
CA VAL A 246 -1.44 8.86 0.73
C VAL A 246 -2.43 9.32 1.80
N ALA A 247 -2.60 10.63 1.98
CA ALA A 247 -3.52 11.21 2.96
C ALA A 247 -4.96 10.63 2.88
N PRO A 248 -5.55 10.37 1.69
CA PRO A 248 -6.88 9.79 1.60
C PRO A 248 -7.04 8.42 2.27
N PHE A 249 -5.95 7.68 2.53
CA PHE A 249 -6.00 6.33 3.09
C PHE A 249 -6.27 6.26 4.60
N VAL A 250 -6.33 7.40 5.29
CA VAL A 250 -6.53 7.47 6.73
C VAL A 250 -7.48 8.61 7.09
N ALA A 251 -8.29 8.41 8.13
CA ALA A 251 -9.12 9.46 8.71
C ALA A 251 -8.29 10.36 9.64
N ALA A 252 -7.41 11.17 9.05
CA ALA A 252 -6.58 12.15 9.74
C ALA A 252 -6.38 13.40 8.86
N GLU A 253 -6.24 14.58 9.46
CA GLU A 253 -6.14 15.84 8.71
C GLU A 253 -4.72 16.07 8.18
N ARG A 254 -3.71 15.90 9.05
CA ARG A 254 -2.30 16.08 8.69
C ARG A 254 -1.59 14.74 8.70
N VAL A 255 -1.21 14.26 7.51
CA VAL A 255 -0.61 12.94 7.33
C VAL A 255 0.86 13.05 6.97
N GLY A 256 1.73 12.42 7.75
CA GLY A 256 3.14 12.24 7.43
C GLY A 256 3.37 10.87 6.78
N TYR A 257 4.43 10.74 5.99
CA TYR A 257 4.77 9.46 5.37
C TYR A 257 6.25 9.11 5.56
N LEU A 258 6.52 8.08 6.35
CA LEU A 258 7.87 7.54 6.50
C LEU A 258 8.17 6.71 5.26
N SER A 259 8.84 7.34 4.29
CA SER A 259 9.11 6.75 2.98
C SER A 259 10.05 5.57 3.05
N SER A 260 11.14 5.71 3.81
CA SER A 260 12.18 4.70 3.87
C SER A 260 12.97 4.80 5.16
N LEU A 261 13.30 3.65 5.74
CA LEU A 261 14.28 3.52 6.80
C LEU A 261 15.13 2.30 6.47
N GLN A 262 16.44 2.50 6.40
CA GLN A 262 17.40 1.44 6.14
C GLN A 262 18.51 1.48 7.18
N VAL A 263 18.91 0.30 7.64
CA VAL A 263 20.14 0.11 8.41
C VAL A 263 21.02 -0.86 7.65
N SER A 264 22.24 -0.43 7.36
CA SER A 264 23.24 -1.26 6.72
C SER A 264 23.40 -2.58 7.47
N GLU A 265 23.59 -3.67 6.73
CA GLU A 265 23.86 -4.98 7.30
C GLU A 265 24.93 -4.97 8.40
N ALA A 266 25.99 -4.17 8.22
CA ALA A 266 27.09 -4.03 9.17
C ALA A 266 26.68 -3.41 10.53
N ALA A 267 25.51 -2.79 10.61
CA ALA A 267 24.98 -2.13 11.81
C ALA A 267 23.64 -2.71 12.27
N ARG A 268 23.19 -3.87 11.76
CA ARG A 268 21.94 -4.47 12.24
C ARG A 268 22.05 -4.89 13.70
N SER A 269 20.92 -4.82 14.41
CA SER A 269 20.83 -5.11 15.85
C SER A 269 21.69 -4.21 16.75
N SER A 270 22.05 -3.02 16.28
CA SER A 270 22.85 -2.04 17.04
C SER A 270 22.05 -0.92 17.72
N GLY A 271 20.71 -0.91 17.56
CA GLY A 271 19.85 0.19 18.01
C GLY A 271 19.67 1.33 16.99
N VAL A 272 20.46 1.39 15.91
CA VAL A 272 20.37 2.44 14.88
C VAL A 272 18.95 2.59 14.30
N GLY A 273 18.27 1.49 13.99
CA GLY A 273 16.91 1.52 13.46
C GLY A 273 15.92 2.15 14.44
N THR A 274 16.00 1.75 15.71
CA THR A 274 15.18 2.30 16.80
C THR A 274 15.42 3.80 16.97
N ALA A 275 16.67 4.24 16.96
CA ALA A 275 17.02 5.66 17.04
C ALA A 275 16.41 6.47 15.88
N LEU A 276 16.53 5.97 14.64
CA LEU A 276 15.94 6.62 13.46
C LEU A 276 14.41 6.67 13.52
N ALA A 277 13.76 5.57 13.91
CA ALA A 277 12.29 5.53 14.02
C ALA A 277 11.78 6.52 15.08
N ALA A 278 12.41 6.56 16.25
CA ALA A 278 12.01 7.48 17.30
C ALA A 278 12.27 8.94 16.93
N HIS A 279 13.37 9.21 16.22
CA HIS A 279 13.65 10.54 15.68
C HIS A 279 12.62 10.96 14.63
N ALA A 280 12.24 10.08 13.72
CA ALA A 280 11.17 10.34 12.75
C ALA A 280 9.85 10.71 13.45
N HIS A 281 9.48 9.96 14.51
CA HIS A 281 8.28 10.22 15.29
C HIS A 281 8.32 11.58 15.97
N GLN A 282 9.45 11.93 16.59
CA GLN A 282 9.64 13.23 17.21
C GLN A 282 9.47 14.37 16.17
N LEU A 283 10.10 14.26 15.00
CA LEU A 283 9.97 15.27 13.94
C LEU A 283 8.51 15.42 13.46
N TYR A 284 7.77 14.31 13.34
CA TYR A 284 6.35 14.36 12.98
C TYR A 284 5.49 14.96 14.09
N ASP A 285 5.76 14.65 15.36
CA ASP A 285 5.04 15.21 16.50
C ASP A 285 5.30 16.73 16.61
N GLU A 286 6.55 17.18 16.43
CA GLU A 286 6.94 18.60 16.38
C GLU A 286 6.31 19.34 15.20
N ALA A 287 6.23 18.68 14.04
CA ALA A 287 5.53 19.21 12.87
C ALA A 287 4.00 19.21 13.03
N GLY A 288 3.45 18.60 14.09
CA GLY A 288 2.02 18.52 14.35
C GLY A 288 1.25 17.59 13.40
N ILE A 289 1.89 16.53 12.92
CA ILE A 289 1.25 15.46 12.14
C ILE A 289 0.29 14.67 13.05
N ASP A 290 -0.85 14.25 12.51
CA ASP A 290 -1.91 13.49 13.22
C ASP A 290 -1.75 11.98 13.08
N ALA A 291 -1.26 11.54 11.91
CA ALA A 291 -1.00 10.13 11.64
C ALA A 291 0.21 9.99 10.71
N VAL A 292 1.07 9.04 11.02
CA VAL A 292 2.19 8.65 10.17
C VAL A 292 1.85 7.35 9.47
N LEU A 293 1.99 7.36 8.15
CA LEU A 293 1.81 6.18 7.31
C LEU A 293 3.17 5.67 6.82
N LEU A 294 3.26 4.37 6.58
CA LEU A 294 4.37 3.77 5.84
C LEU A 294 3.91 2.53 5.10
N HIS A 295 4.62 2.20 4.03
CA HIS A 295 4.51 0.89 3.41
C HIS A 295 5.61 -0.04 3.90
N HIS A 296 5.27 -1.29 4.16
CA HIS A 296 6.26 -2.35 4.32
C HIS A 296 5.78 -3.64 3.67
N THR A 297 6.75 -4.48 3.29
CA THR A 297 6.47 -5.83 2.83
C THR A 297 6.09 -6.71 4.02
N LEU A 298 4.93 -7.37 3.95
CA LEU A 298 4.37 -8.15 5.05
C LEU A 298 5.25 -9.37 5.38
N ALA A 299 5.80 -10.03 4.36
CA ALA A 299 6.66 -11.20 4.49
C ALA A 299 8.06 -10.88 5.04
N SER A 300 8.44 -9.60 5.16
CA SER A 300 9.75 -9.21 5.68
C SER A 300 9.86 -9.61 7.16
N PRO A 301 10.78 -10.52 7.53
CA PRO A 301 10.96 -10.94 8.92
C PRO A 301 11.59 -9.85 9.79
N ARG A 302 12.03 -8.74 9.19
CA ARG A 302 12.62 -7.60 9.90
C ARG A 302 11.64 -6.43 9.96
N SER A 303 11.10 -6.01 8.82
CA SER A 303 10.28 -4.79 8.74
C SER A 303 8.97 -4.96 9.52
N THR A 304 8.28 -6.08 9.37
CA THR A 304 6.98 -6.33 10.02
C THR A 304 7.08 -6.26 11.56
N PRO A 305 7.91 -7.07 12.25
CA PRO A 305 8.01 -6.97 13.69
C PRO A 305 8.61 -5.64 14.16
N PHE A 306 9.55 -5.06 13.41
CA PHE A 306 10.15 -3.77 13.75
C PHE A 306 9.10 -2.66 13.81
N TRP A 307 8.31 -2.48 12.75
CA TRP A 307 7.32 -1.41 12.70
C TRP A 307 6.21 -1.61 13.72
N TYR A 308 5.74 -2.84 13.92
CA TYR A 308 4.72 -3.11 14.94
C TYR A 308 5.23 -2.85 16.36
N GLY A 309 6.52 -3.15 16.63
CA GLY A 309 7.18 -2.77 17.87
C GLY A 309 7.31 -1.26 18.09
N HIS A 310 7.24 -0.46 17.02
CA HIS A 310 7.33 1.01 17.05
C HIS A 310 5.96 1.70 16.94
N GLY A 311 4.89 1.01 17.33
CA GLY A 311 3.54 1.57 17.44
C GLY A 311 2.76 1.65 16.12
N TYR A 312 3.31 1.10 15.03
CA TYR A 312 2.54 0.94 13.80
C TYR A 312 1.64 -0.28 13.87
N ARG A 313 0.54 -0.22 13.15
CA ARG A 313 -0.33 -1.38 12.91
C ARG A 313 -0.86 -1.36 11.47
N PRO A 314 -1.23 -2.51 10.90
CA PRO A 314 -1.85 -2.57 9.58
C PRO A 314 -3.14 -1.74 9.53
N LEU A 315 -3.28 -0.92 8.49
CA LEU A 315 -4.54 -0.24 8.15
C LEU A 315 -5.13 -0.83 6.87
N TRP A 316 -4.29 -0.98 5.84
CA TRP A 316 -4.66 -1.63 4.58
C TRP A 316 -3.68 -2.75 4.24
N THR A 317 -4.23 -3.88 3.78
CA THR A 317 -3.48 -5.00 3.24
C THR A 317 -3.71 -5.06 1.73
N TYR A 318 -2.63 -5.03 0.97
CA TYR A 318 -2.63 -5.21 -0.47
C TYR A 318 -2.33 -6.66 -0.79
N TRP A 319 -3.32 -7.31 -1.39
CA TRP A 319 -3.27 -8.67 -1.88
C TRP A 319 -2.84 -8.64 -3.33
N TYR A 320 -1.74 -9.33 -3.63
CA TYR A 320 -1.13 -9.37 -4.96
C TYR A 320 -1.23 -10.76 -5.54
N ARG A 321 -1.53 -10.82 -6.83
CA ARG A 321 -1.26 -11.95 -7.71
C ARG A 321 -0.34 -11.48 -8.83
N ARG A 322 0.86 -12.06 -8.88
CA ARG A 322 1.94 -11.62 -9.77
C ARG A 322 2.58 -12.84 -10.46
N PRO A 323 2.70 -12.86 -11.81
CA PRO A 323 2.16 -11.87 -12.77
C PRO A 323 0.62 -11.75 -12.71
N ALA A 324 0.04 -10.71 -13.33
CA ALA A 324 -1.42 -10.50 -13.32
C ALA A 324 -2.20 -11.68 -13.92
N VAL A 325 -1.62 -12.30 -14.96
CA VAL A 325 -2.10 -13.51 -15.63
C VAL A 325 -0.94 -14.51 -15.69
N TYR A 326 -1.13 -15.71 -15.17
CA TYR A 326 -0.12 -16.77 -15.26
C TYR A 326 -0.03 -17.34 -16.67
N SER A 327 1.18 -17.69 -17.10
CA SER A 327 1.38 -18.48 -18.33
C SER A 327 0.71 -19.84 -18.16
N ARG A 328 -0.04 -20.29 -19.19
CA ARG A 328 -0.80 -21.56 -19.17
C ARG A 328 0.03 -22.85 -19.05
N ASN A 329 1.33 -22.78 -18.74
CA ASN A 329 2.25 -23.92 -18.68
C ASN A 329 2.69 -24.34 -17.26
N ALA A 330 2.08 -23.84 -16.18
CA ALA A 330 2.42 -24.28 -14.83
C ALA A 330 1.65 -25.54 -14.34
N ALA A 331 0.74 -26.09 -15.15
CA ALA A 331 -0.02 -27.29 -14.81
C ALA A 331 0.37 -28.48 -15.71
N ARG A 332 1.63 -28.92 -15.62
CA ARG A 332 2.12 -30.26 -16.05
C ARG A 332 3.60 -30.42 -15.66
N SER A 333 3.84 -30.72 -14.40
CA SER A 333 4.99 -31.51 -13.92
C SER A 333 4.66 -32.09 -12.55
#